data_AF-A0A1W1HSL2-F1
#
_entry.id   AF-A0A1W1HSL2-F1
#
_cell.length_a   1.000
_cell.length_b   1.000
_cell.length_c   1.000
_cell.angle_alpha   90.00
_cell.angle_beta   90.00
_cell.angle_gamma   90.00
#
_symmetry.space_group_name_H-M   'P 1'
#
loop_
_entity.id
_entity.type
_entity.pdbx_description
1 polymer ?
#
loop_
_entity_poly.entity_id
_entity_poly.type
_entity_poly.pdbx_seq_one_letter_code
_entity_poly.pdbx_strand_id
1 'polypeptide(L)'
;MHVETCAIKTGSSFSPASLSTLDSEETLVLLFGAPDLIDTPHRIREVVDACPRSHVMGCSTAGEIHGCEIFDDSIAVAAVRFDHTPIRTAHAAVHSPNDSYAAGRAIAAQLRQPSLRGVLVLSDGLNVNGSELVKGLNDTLGEAVVVTGGLAGDGTHFKRTWVLKDRTPQSGYVTAVGFYGDHIRLGHGSKGGWDKFGPERQVTKSIGNVLYELDGRAALGLYKEYLGDRASGLPATGLLFPLAIRTSQAEGKVLVRTILAVDEATQSMTFAGDIPEGVFAQLMRANFDRLIQGA
;
A
#
# COMPACT_ATOMS: atom_id res chain seq x y z
N MET A 1 -20.14 -13.42 10.43
CA MET A 1 -19.56 -12.60 9.35
C MET A 1 -19.86 -13.31 8.05
N HIS A 2 -20.32 -12.57 7.05
CA HIS A 2 -20.61 -13.09 5.72
C HIS A 2 -19.67 -12.43 4.71
N VAL A 3 -19.13 -13.21 3.78
CA VAL A 3 -18.14 -12.75 2.81
C VAL A 3 -18.56 -13.18 1.42
N GLU A 4 -18.55 -12.24 0.49
CA GLU A 4 -18.69 -12.48 -0.95
C GLU A 4 -17.50 -11.85 -1.66
N THR A 5 -16.93 -12.56 -2.63
CA THR A 5 -15.83 -12.02 -3.45
C THR A 5 -16.10 -12.24 -4.93
N CYS A 6 -15.70 -11.29 -5.77
CA CYS A 6 -15.80 -11.42 -7.22
C CYS A 6 -14.70 -10.63 -7.94
N ALA A 7 -14.40 -11.03 -9.17
CA ALA A 7 -13.58 -10.26 -10.09
C ALA A 7 -14.42 -9.74 -11.26
N ILE A 8 -14.19 -8.49 -11.64
CA ILE A 8 -14.84 -7.83 -12.78
C ILE A 8 -13.77 -7.56 -13.82
N LYS A 9 -13.82 -8.31 -14.92
CA LYS A 9 -12.89 -8.16 -16.03
C LYS A 9 -13.41 -7.12 -17.01
N THR A 10 -12.50 -6.40 -17.66
CA THR A 10 -12.85 -5.52 -18.76
C THR A 10 -13.61 -6.29 -19.84
N GLY A 11 -14.71 -5.70 -20.34
CA GLY A 11 -15.57 -6.30 -21.37
C GLY A 11 -16.52 -7.40 -20.90
N SER A 12 -16.48 -7.82 -19.63
CA SER A 12 -17.42 -8.79 -19.08
C SER A 12 -18.70 -8.12 -18.55
N SER A 13 -19.81 -8.84 -18.58
CA SER A 13 -21.01 -8.44 -17.83
C SER A 13 -20.79 -8.70 -16.34
N PHE A 14 -21.19 -7.74 -15.52
CA PHE A 14 -21.13 -7.83 -14.07
C PHE A 14 -22.55 -7.91 -13.52
N SER A 15 -22.81 -8.89 -12.65
CA SER A 15 -24.06 -8.97 -11.90
C SER A 15 -23.77 -8.68 -10.42
N PRO A 16 -24.21 -7.54 -9.89
CA PRO A 16 -23.98 -7.19 -8.49
C PRO A 16 -24.89 -7.93 -7.50
N ALA A 17 -25.73 -8.87 -7.98
CA ALA A 17 -26.79 -9.46 -7.18
C ALA A 17 -26.29 -10.17 -5.92
N SER A 18 -25.10 -10.79 -5.96
CA SER A 18 -24.50 -11.40 -4.76
C SER A 18 -24.03 -10.35 -3.75
N LEU A 19 -23.38 -9.27 -4.22
CA LEU A 19 -22.89 -8.19 -3.35
C LEU A 19 -24.05 -7.47 -2.65
N SER A 20 -25.14 -7.19 -3.37
CA SER A 20 -26.28 -6.46 -2.82
C SER A 20 -27.00 -7.23 -1.70
N THR A 21 -26.88 -8.56 -1.63
CA THR A 21 -27.40 -9.35 -0.50
C THR A 21 -26.70 -9.06 0.83
N LEU A 22 -25.48 -8.50 0.76
CA LEU A 22 -24.70 -8.10 1.92
C LEU A 22 -24.86 -6.62 2.26
N ASP A 23 -25.60 -5.79 1.51
CA ASP A 23 -25.66 -4.35 1.76
C ASP A 23 -26.23 -3.98 3.14
N SER A 24 -25.42 -3.32 3.98
CA SER A 24 -25.79 -2.87 5.31
C SER A 24 -24.82 -1.81 5.84
N GLU A 25 -25.16 -1.12 6.93
CA GLU A 25 -24.24 -0.16 7.57
C GLU A 25 -23.02 -0.86 8.20
N GLU A 26 -23.13 -2.16 8.47
CA GLU A 26 -22.06 -3.02 9.00
C GLU A 26 -21.33 -3.79 7.90
N THR A 27 -21.45 -3.35 6.65
CA THR A 27 -20.78 -3.97 5.51
C THR A 27 -19.65 -3.10 5.00
N LEU A 28 -18.48 -3.74 4.83
CA LEU A 28 -17.33 -3.17 4.16
C LEU A 28 -17.20 -3.78 2.77
N VAL A 29 -17.24 -2.95 1.74
CA VAL A 29 -16.90 -3.31 0.36
C VAL A 29 -15.48 -2.83 0.08
N LEU A 30 -14.56 -3.78 -0.09
CA LEU A 30 -13.19 -3.56 -0.53
C LEU A 30 -13.09 -3.70 -2.04
N LEU A 31 -12.44 -2.73 -2.69
CA LEU A 31 -12.25 -2.71 -4.14
C LEU A 31 -10.78 -2.45 -4.50
N PHE A 32 -10.17 -3.37 -5.21
CA PHE A 32 -8.82 -3.22 -5.77
C PHE A 32 -8.92 -3.29 -7.28
N GLY A 33 -8.36 -2.33 -8.02
CA GLY A 33 -8.49 -2.33 -9.47
C GLY A 33 -7.44 -1.54 -10.21
N ALA A 34 -7.49 -1.64 -11.54
CA ALA A 34 -6.52 -1.01 -12.41
C ALA A 34 -6.43 0.54 -12.22
N PRO A 35 -5.25 1.14 -12.40
CA PRO A 35 -5.04 2.58 -12.20
C PRO A 35 -5.91 3.45 -13.12
N ASP A 36 -6.16 3.01 -14.35
CA ASP A 36 -6.90 3.74 -15.39
C ASP A 36 -8.41 3.90 -15.07
N LEU A 37 -8.92 3.16 -14.09
CA LEU A 37 -10.31 3.26 -13.65
C LEU A 37 -10.66 4.63 -13.05
N ILE A 38 -9.66 5.42 -12.64
CA ILE A 38 -9.89 6.81 -12.20
C ILE A 38 -10.46 7.68 -13.33
N ASP A 39 -10.07 7.45 -14.58
CA ASP A 39 -10.56 8.22 -15.74
C ASP A 39 -11.90 7.68 -16.26
N THR A 40 -12.19 6.41 -15.99
CA THR A 40 -13.40 5.73 -16.46
C THR A 40 -14.14 4.98 -15.33
N PRO A 41 -14.60 5.68 -14.27
CA PRO A 41 -15.05 5.07 -13.01
C PRO A 41 -16.43 4.40 -13.10
N HIS A 42 -16.92 4.05 -14.29
CA HIS A 42 -18.22 3.42 -14.49
C HIS A 42 -18.32 2.07 -13.76
N ARG A 43 -17.30 1.21 -13.85
CA ARG A 43 -17.29 -0.09 -13.14
C ARG A 43 -17.19 0.05 -11.62
N ILE A 44 -16.41 1.01 -11.15
CA ILE A 44 -16.37 1.34 -9.72
C ILE A 44 -17.76 1.77 -9.26
N ARG A 45 -18.44 2.64 -10.01
CA ARG A 45 -19.81 3.07 -9.71
C ARG A 45 -20.81 1.91 -9.69
N GLU A 46 -20.74 0.97 -10.63
CA GLU A 46 -21.61 -0.23 -10.62
C GLU A 46 -21.49 -1.03 -9.30
N VAL A 47 -20.28 -1.21 -8.78
CA VAL A 47 -20.04 -1.90 -7.50
C VAL A 47 -20.54 -1.07 -6.32
N VAL A 48 -20.22 0.22 -6.33
CA VAL A 48 -20.62 1.16 -5.28
C VAL A 48 -22.14 1.29 -5.20
N ASP A 49 -22.82 1.44 -6.32
CA ASP A 49 -24.28 1.65 -6.39
C ASP A 49 -25.07 0.39 -6.03
N ALA A 50 -24.45 -0.79 -6.16
CA ALA A 50 -25.02 -2.05 -5.71
C ALA A 50 -25.11 -2.17 -4.17
N CYS A 51 -24.28 -1.42 -3.44
CA CYS A 51 -24.19 -1.45 -1.99
C CYS A 51 -24.35 -0.02 -1.41
N PRO A 52 -25.52 0.63 -1.56
CA PRO A 52 -25.72 2.03 -1.20
C PRO A 52 -25.56 2.32 0.30
N ARG A 53 -25.74 1.35 1.18
CA ARG A 53 -25.63 1.54 2.64
C ARG A 53 -24.26 1.17 3.20
N SER A 54 -23.52 0.37 2.45
CA SER A 54 -22.22 -0.15 2.86
C SER A 54 -21.13 0.92 2.88
N HIS A 55 -20.17 0.76 3.79
CA HIS A 55 -18.90 1.46 3.71
C HIS A 55 -18.10 0.92 2.54
N VAL A 56 -17.51 1.81 1.74
CA VAL A 56 -16.69 1.43 0.58
C VAL A 56 -15.27 1.96 0.78
N MET A 57 -14.29 1.11 0.55
CA MET A 57 -12.87 1.42 0.61
C MET A 57 -12.15 0.69 -0.52
N GLY A 58 -11.09 1.27 -1.06
CA GLY A 58 -10.39 0.65 -2.18
C GLY A 58 -9.25 1.49 -2.69
N CYS A 59 -8.43 0.91 -3.55
CA CYS A 59 -7.32 1.61 -4.19
C CYS A 59 -6.92 1.01 -5.54
N SER A 60 -6.14 1.78 -6.30
CA SER A 60 -5.49 1.28 -7.49
C SER A 60 -4.43 0.23 -7.16
N THR A 61 -4.19 -0.68 -8.09
CA THR A 61 -3.22 -1.78 -7.96
C THR A 61 -2.33 -1.92 -9.18
N ALA A 62 -1.33 -2.81 -9.10
CA ALA A 62 -0.48 -3.21 -10.22
C ALA A 62 -0.91 -4.55 -10.85
N GLY A 63 -2.03 -5.09 -10.38
CA GLY A 63 -2.56 -6.41 -10.69
C GLY A 63 -3.56 -6.79 -9.60
N GLU A 64 -4.63 -7.49 -9.98
CA GLU A 64 -5.73 -7.86 -9.10
C GLU A 64 -5.74 -9.37 -8.88
N ILE A 65 -5.93 -9.79 -7.62
CA ILE A 65 -5.94 -11.21 -7.25
C ILE A 65 -7.35 -11.61 -6.86
N HIS A 66 -7.87 -12.68 -7.46
CA HIS A 66 -9.12 -13.30 -7.05
C HIS A 66 -9.01 -14.82 -7.15
N GLY A 67 -9.28 -15.51 -6.05
CA GLY A 67 -9.04 -16.95 -5.94
C GLY A 67 -7.56 -17.29 -6.14
N CYS A 68 -7.26 -18.14 -7.13
CA CYS A 68 -5.89 -18.53 -7.49
C CYS A 68 -5.42 -17.87 -8.79
N GLU A 69 -6.14 -16.84 -9.27
CA GLU A 69 -5.85 -16.16 -10.51
C GLU A 69 -5.36 -14.73 -10.26
N ILE A 70 -4.52 -14.25 -11.17
CA ILE A 70 -4.03 -12.88 -11.23
C ILE A 70 -4.57 -12.27 -12.53
N PHE A 71 -5.08 -11.05 -12.43
CA PHE A 71 -5.66 -10.30 -13.53
C PHE A 71 -5.00 -8.94 -13.67
N ASP A 72 -4.96 -8.47 -14.90
CA ASP A 72 -4.71 -7.07 -15.26
C ASP A 72 -6.03 -6.46 -15.75
N ASP A 73 -6.10 -5.13 -15.78
CA ASP A 73 -7.22 -4.36 -16.33
C ASP A 73 -8.59 -4.81 -15.77
N SER A 74 -8.64 -5.03 -14.45
CA SER A 74 -9.79 -5.60 -13.77
C SER A 74 -10.09 -4.93 -12.44
N ILE A 75 -11.10 -5.45 -11.74
CA ILE A 75 -11.42 -5.09 -10.37
C ILE A 75 -11.64 -6.37 -9.55
N ALA A 76 -10.91 -6.55 -8.47
CA ALA A 76 -11.22 -7.51 -7.42
C ALA A 76 -12.05 -6.83 -6.32
N VAL A 77 -13.16 -7.46 -5.94
CA VAL A 77 -14.08 -6.96 -4.92
C VAL A 77 -14.24 -7.99 -3.82
N ALA A 78 -14.23 -7.53 -2.57
CA ALA A 78 -14.64 -8.32 -1.41
C ALA A 78 -15.66 -7.53 -0.59
N ALA A 79 -16.88 -8.06 -0.45
CA ALA A 79 -17.89 -7.53 0.45
C ALA A 79 -17.91 -8.37 1.73
N VAL A 80 -17.79 -7.70 2.88
CA VAL A 80 -17.74 -8.33 4.20
C VAL A 80 -18.80 -7.70 5.09
N ARG A 81 -19.84 -8.46 5.45
CA ARG A 81 -20.85 -8.05 6.43
C ARG A 81 -20.50 -8.58 7.81
N PHE A 82 -20.36 -7.67 8.77
CA PHE A 82 -20.11 -8.01 10.17
C PHE A 82 -21.41 -8.17 10.96
N ASP A 83 -21.47 -9.15 11.86
CA ASP A 83 -22.68 -9.37 12.67
C ASP A 83 -22.66 -8.50 13.94
N HIS A 84 -21.48 -8.30 14.53
CA HIS A 84 -21.30 -7.68 15.85
C HIS A 84 -20.09 -6.73 15.92
N THR A 85 -19.60 -6.26 14.76
CA THR A 85 -18.44 -5.36 14.67
C THR A 85 -18.87 -4.10 13.95
N PRO A 86 -19.15 -3.00 14.67
CA PRO A 86 -19.31 -1.71 14.05
C PRO A 86 -18.05 -1.33 13.29
N ILE A 87 -18.22 -0.61 12.18
CA ILE A 87 -17.13 -0.07 11.37
C ILE A 87 -17.35 1.42 11.15
N ARG A 88 -16.25 2.16 10.91
CA ARG A 88 -16.30 3.57 10.53
C ARG A 88 -15.19 3.89 9.55
N THR A 89 -15.49 4.71 8.57
CA THR A 89 -14.52 5.22 7.59
C THR A 89 -13.95 6.56 8.03
N ALA A 90 -12.68 6.80 7.71
CA ALA A 90 -12.01 8.08 7.86
C ALA A 90 -11.19 8.39 6.61
N HIS A 91 -10.94 9.67 6.34
CA HIS A 91 -10.07 10.09 5.26
C HIS A 91 -9.27 11.35 5.63
N ALA A 92 -8.13 11.54 4.97
CA ALA A 92 -7.28 12.73 5.11
C ALA A 92 -6.59 13.03 3.78
N ALA A 93 -6.46 14.31 3.44
CA ALA A 93 -5.70 14.73 2.27
C ALA A 93 -4.19 14.55 2.51
N VAL A 94 -3.46 14.25 1.44
CA VAL A 94 -2.00 14.16 1.41
C VAL A 94 -1.53 14.68 0.05
N HIS A 95 -0.91 15.85 0.03
CA HIS A 95 -0.46 16.48 -1.21
C HIS A 95 1.03 16.27 -1.47
N SER A 96 1.78 15.96 -0.41
CA SER A 96 3.20 15.67 -0.46
C SER A 96 3.58 14.65 0.61
N PRO A 97 4.75 13.98 0.47
CA PRO A 97 5.26 13.06 1.49
C PRO A 97 5.37 13.68 2.88
N ASN A 98 5.60 15.00 2.97
CA ASN A 98 5.70 15.73 4.24
C ASN A 98 4.37 15.80 5.01
N ASP A 99 3.23 15.63 4.33
CA ASP A 99 1.91 15.64 4.97
C ASP A 99 1.57 14.31 5.64
N SER A 100 2.36 13.24 5.39
CA SER A 100 2.03 11.86 5.79
C SER A 100 1.81 11.69 7.29
N TYR A 101 2.67 12.29 8.13
CA TYR A 101 2.51 12.23 9.58
C TYR A 101 1.21 12.93 10.03
N ALA A 102 0.94 14.13 9.51
CA ALA A 102 -0.26 14.87 9.81
C ALA A 102 -1.53 14.14 9.33
N ALA A 103 -1.50 13.52 8.16
CA ALA A 103 -2.58 12.68 7.64
C ALA A 103 -2.83 11.48 8.56
N GLY A 104 -1.78 10.79 9.03
CA GLY A 104 -1.90 9.68 9.99
C GLY A 104 -2.54 10.12 11.30
N ARG A 105 -2.12 11.26 11.85
CA ARG A 105 -2.74 11.87 13.05
C ARG A 105 -4.21 12.20 12.82
N ALA A 106 -4.55 12.76 11.65
CA ALA A 106 -5.92 13.14 11.31
C ALA A 106 -6.86 11.94 11.15
N ILE A 107 -6.40 10.86 10.50
CA ILE A 107 -7.13 9.59 10.41
C ILE A 107 -7.36 9.02 11.81
N ALA A 108 -6.29 8.93 12.61
CA ALA A 108 -6.39 8.36 13.95
C ALA A 108 -7.35 9.15 14.84
N ALA A 109 -7.33 10.49 14.77
CA ALA A 109 -8.24 11.33 15.53
C ALA A 109 -9.72 11.08 15.17
N GLN A 110 -10.04 10.86 13.88
CA GLN A 110 -11.40 10.54 13.44
C GLN A 110 -11.88 9.16 13.92
N LEU A 111 -10.98 8.18 14.01
CA LEU A 111 -11.32 6.80 14.39
C LEU A 111 -11.20 6.54 15.91
N ARG A 112 -10.51 7.42 16.66
CA ARG A 112 -10.20 7.18 18.06
C ARG A 112 -11.47 7.16 18.92
N GLN A 113 -11.78 5.98 19.45
CA GLN A 113 -12.75 5.79 20.53
C GLN A 113 -12.38 4.55 21.35
N PRO A 114 -12.90 4.40 22.59
CA PRO A 114 -12.46 3.35 23.52
C PRO A 114 -12.57 1.90 22.99
N SER A 115 -13.53 1.63 22.09
CA SER A 115 -13.77 0.30 21.54
C SER A 115 -13.00 0.00 20.26
N LEU A 116 -12.11 0.89 19.78
CA LEU A 116 -11.32 0.65 18.56
C LEU A 116 -10.34 -0.50 18.78
N ARG A 117 -10.39 -1.51 17.90
CA ARG A 117 -9.51 -2.68 17.96
C ARG A 117 -8.53 -2.76 16.80
N GLY A 118 -8.86 -2.19 15.64
CA GLY A 118 -7.92 -2.15 14.53
C GLY A 118 -8.31 -1.16 13.45
N VAL A 119 -7.35 -0.86 12.59
CA VAL A 119 -7.48 0.06 11.45
C VAL A 119 -6.89 -0.62 10.21
N LEU A 120 -7.69 -0.67 9.14
CA LEU A 120 -7.21 -0.94 7.79
C LEU A 120 -7.00 0.41 7.09
N VAL A 121 -5.81 0.70 6.59
CA VAL A 121 -5.47 1.95 5.89
C VAL A 121 -5.03 1.68 4.45
N LEU A 122 -5.57 2.45 3.50
CA LEU A 122 -5.10 2.50 2.12
C LEU A 122 -4.80 3.94 1.76
N SER A 123 -3.63 4.20 1.19
CA SER A 123 -3.23 5.56 0.81
C SER A 123 -2.74 5.64 -0.62
N ASP A 124 -2.68 6.86 -1.14
CA ASP A 124 -1.86 7.19 -2.31
C ASP A 124 -0.46 6.56 -2.16
N GLY A 125 0.06 5.95 -3.22
CA GLY A 125 1.34 5.24 -3.18
C GLY A 125 2.55 6.03 -3.67
N LEU A 126 2.34 7.24 -4.19
CA LEU A 126 3.40 8.09 -4.74
C LEU A 126 3.69 9.30 -3.86
N ASN A 127 2.64 9.89 -3.26
CA ASN A 127 2.75 11.11 -2.47
C ASN A 127 2.80 10.86 -0.96
N VAL A 128 2.86 9.61 -0.52
CA VAL A 128 2.87 9.23 0.90
C VAL A 128 4.21 8.62 1.30
N ASN A 129 4.78 9.13 2.39
CA ASN A 129 5.79 8.41 3.14
C ASN A 129 5.09 7.47 4.14
N GLY A 130 5.08 6.18 3.84
CA GLY A 130 4.41 5.18 4.67
C GLY A 130 4.97 5.07 6.10
N SER A 131 6.25 5.40 6.32
CA SER A 131 6.85 5.38 7.67
C SER A 131 6.27 6.48 8.55
N GLU A 132 6.19 7.70 8.03
CA GLU A 132 5.61 8.84 8.74
C GLU A 132 4.09 8.71 8.90
N LEU A 133 3.38 8.13 7.92
CA LEU A 133 1.95 7.83 8.03
C LEU A 133 1.65 6.88 9.21
N VAL A 134 2.36 5.75 9.27
CA VAL A 134 2.17 4.75 10.33
C VAL A 134 2.56 5.32 11.69
N LYS A 135 3.63 6.11 11.76
CA LYS A 135 4.03 6.83 12.98
C LYS A 135 2.92 7.77 13.47
N GLY A 136 2.33 8.58 12.60
CA GLY A 136 1.22 9.47 12.95
C GLY A 136 -0.01 8.72 13.46
N LEU A 137 -0.33 7.56 12.87
CA LEU A 137 -1.40 6.69 13.35
C LEU A 137 -1.09 6.16 14.76
N ASN A 138 0.08 5.56 14.95
CA ASN A 138 0.45 4.89 16.19
C ASN A 138 0.60 5.87 17.37
N ASP A 139 1.17 7.05 17.15
CA ASP A 139 1.32 8.10 18.18
C ASP A 139 -0.04 8.55 18.75
N THR A 140 -1.12 8.38 17.97
CA THR A 140 -2.48 8.76 18.39
C THR A 140 -3.30 7.56 18.89
N LEU A 141 -3.15 6.37 18.31
CA LEU A 141 -4.00 5.22 18.64
C LEU A 141 -3.46 4.41 19.83
N GLY A 142 -2.14 4.43 20.05
CA GLY A 142 -1.46 3.59 21.03
C GLY A 142 -1.30 2.14 20.56
N GLU A 143 -0.52 1.36 21.32
CA GLU A 143 -0.06 0.02 20.91
C GLU A 143 -1.16 -1.07 20.88
N ALA A 144 -2.29 -0.82 21.53
CA ALA A 144 -3.39 -1.80 21.61
C ALA A 144 -4.21 -1.92 20.31
N VAL A 145 -4.08 -0.95 19.40
CA VAL A 145 -4.83 -0.92 18.14
C VAL A 145 -3.95 -1.46 17.02
N VAL A 146 -4.42 -2.53 16.36
CA VAL A 146 -3.69 -3.11 15.23
C VAL A 146 -3.87 -2.21 14.00
N VAL A 147 -2.77 -1.69 13.45
CA VAL A 147 -2.78 -0.89 12.21
C VAL A 147 -2.18 -1.72 11.07
N THR A 148 -2.97 -1.95 10.01
CA THR A 148 -2.57 -2.72 8.83
C THR A 148 -3.00 -1.99 7.56
N GLY A 149 -2.42 -2.31 6.41
CA GLY A 149 -2.78 -1.61 5.18
C GLY A 149 -1.81 -1.76 4.03
N GLY A 150 -1.97 -0.88 3.05
CA GLY A 150 -1.16 -0.84 1.85
C GLY A 150 -1.13 0.53 1.18
N LEU A 151 -0.20 0.68 0.25
CA LEU A 151 -0.07 1.83 -0.63
C LEU A 151 -0.66 1.46 -1.99
N ALA A 152 -1.41 2.38 -2.60
CA ALA A 152 -1.99 2.20 -3.92
C ALA A 152 -0.91 2.05 -5.00
N GLY A 153 -1.11 1.16 -5.96
CA GLY A 153 -0.19 0.88 -7.07
C GLY A 153 -0.58 1.60 -8.36
N ASP A 154 0.38 1.80 -9.26
CA ASP A 154 0.18 2.34 -10.62
C ASP A 154 0.89 1.48 -11.67
N GLY A 155 0.75 0.15 -11.55
CA GLY A 155 1.51 -0.80 -12.36
C GLY A 155 3.02 -0.51 -12.31
N THR A 156 3.60 -0.28 -13.49
CA THR A 156 4.98 0.17 -13.66
C THR A 156 5.10 1.64 -14.06
N HIS A 157 4.01 2.42 -14.03
CA HIS A 157 3.97 3.78 -14.57
C HIS A 157 4.49 4.83 -13.57
N PHE A 158 4.18 4.67 -12.27
CA PHE A 158 4.56 5.61 -11.20
C PHE A 158 4.14 7.06 -11.46
N LYS A 159 2.95 7.28 -12.03
CA LYS A 159 2.42 8.60 -12.38
C LYS A 159 1.24 9.02 -11.51
N ARG A 160 0.28 8.12 -11.29
CA ARG A 160 -0.97 8.44 -10.59
C ARG A 160 -1.57 7.20 -9.94
N THR A 161 -1.90 7.32 -8.67
CA THR A 161 -2.63 6.28 -7.93
C THR A 161 -3.98 6.83 -7.47
N TRP A 162 -4.91 5.97 -7.08
CA TRP A 162 -6.17 6.39 -6.49
C TRP A 162 -6.55 5.57 -5.26
N VAL A 163 -7.29 6.19 -4.36
CA VAL A 163 -8.04 5.55 -3.29
C VAL A 163 -9.51 5.94 -3.39
N LEU A 164 -10.42 5.15 -2.82
CA LEU A 164 -11.83 5.52 -2.76
C LEU A 164 -12.10 6.49 -1.61
N LYS A 165 -12.27 7.77 -1.94
CA LYS A 165 -12.78 8.80 -1.03
C LYS A 165 -14.22 9.12 -1.38
N ASP A 166 -15.10 9.07 -0.38
CA ASP A 166 -16.53 9.34 -0.54
C ASP A 166 -17.11 8.57 -1.74
N ARG A 167 -16.73 7.29 -1.85
CA ARG A 167 -17.18 6.35 -2.89
C ARG A 167 -16.72 6.70 -4.31
N THR A 168 -15.74 7.59 -4.46
CA THR A 168 -15.16 7.99 -5.76
C THR A 168 -13.64 7.80 -5.75
N PRO A 169 -13.03 7.37 -6.88
CA PRO A 169 -11.58 7.25 -6.96
C PRO A 169 -10.94 8.64 -7.00
N GLN A 170 -10.02 8.90 -6.08
CA GLN A 170 -9.30 10.17 -5.97
C GLN A 170 -7.82 9.94 -5.61
N SER A 171 -6.92 10.73 -6.21
CA SER A 171 -5.51 10.80 -5.84
C SER A 171 -5.27 11.75 -4.66
N GLY A 172 -4.13 11.63 -3.97
CA GLY A 172 -3.76 12.56 -2.90
C GLY A 172 -4.58 12.42 -1.63
N TYR A 173 -5.04 11.19 -1.32
CA TYR A 173 -5.76 10.89 -0.09
C TYR A 173 -5.24 9.63 0.60
N VAL A 174 -5.44 9.63 1.92
CA VAL A 174 -5.41 8.45 2.78
C VAL A 174 -6.85 8.13 3.16
N THR A 175 -7.23 6.86 3.09
CA THR A 175 -8.54 6.36 3.54
C THR A 175 -8.30 5.25 4.54
N ALA A 176 -9.21 5.11 5.51
CA ALA A 176 -9.11 4.07 6.52
C ALA A 176 -10.48 3.59 6.99
N VAL A 177 -10.52 2.36 7.48
CA VAL A 177 -11.66 1.79 8.19
C VAL A 177 -11.20 1.37 9.58
N GLY A 178 -11.89 1.86 10.61
CA GLY A 178 -11.75 1.40 11.99
C GLY A 178 -12.74 0.29 12.30
N PHE A 179 -12.29 -0.72 13.05
CA PHE A 179 -13.09 -1.85 13.51
C PHE A 179 -13.26 -1.79 15.03
N TYR A 180 -14.48 -1.99 15.52
CA TYR A 180 -14.81 -1.73 16.92
C TYR A 180 -15.43 -2.93 17.65
N GLY A 181 -15.20 -2.98 18.95
CA GLY A 181 -15.81 -3.96 19.86
C GLY A 181 -15.01 -5.27 20.00
N ASP A 182 -15.44 -6.12 20.92
CA ASP A 182 -14.68 -7.31 21.34
C ASP A 182 -14.98 -8.56 20.51
N HIS A 183 -15.86 -8.44 19.50
CA HIS A 183 -16.25 -9.52 18.60
C HIS A 183 -15.36 -9.66 17.36
N ILE A 184 -14.30 -8.85 17.25
CA ILE A 184 -13.32 -8.94 16.17
C ILE A 184 -11.92 -9.24 16.69
N ARG A 185 -11.17 -10.05 15.93
CA ARG A 185 -9.74 -10.24 16.11
C ARG A 185 -9.04 -9.88 14.82
N LEU A 186 -8.04 -9.02 14.89
CA LEU A 186 -7.23 -8.63 13.75
C LEU A 186 -5.86 -9.31 13.86
N GLY A 187 -5.48 -10.02 12.81
CA GLY A 187 -4.14 -10.55 12.62
C GLY A 187 -3.54 -9.97 11.36
N HIS A 188 -2.21 -9.87 11.32
CA HIS A 188 -1.48 -9.51 10.12
C HIS A 188 -0.26 -10.41 9.97
N GLY A 189 0.14 -10.62 8.72
CA GLY A 189 1.33 -11.36 8.35
C GLY A 189 2.01 -10.65 7.20
N SER A 190 3.34 -10.74 7.15
CA SER A 190 4.12 -10.29 6.00
C SER A 190 5.19 -11.33 5.73
N LYS A 191 5.22 -11.83 4.51
CA LYS A 191 6.25 -12.73 4.01
C LYS A 191 6.61 -12.28 2.61
N GLY A 192 7.90 -12.08 2.37
CA GLY A 192 8.43 -11.76 1.06
C GLY A 192 8.97 -13.01 0.37
N GLY A 193 9.10 -12.94 -0.95
CA GLY A 193 9.83 -13.93 -1.75
C GLY A 193 11.11 -13.34 -2.33
N TRP A 194 11.88 -12.61 -1.50
CA TRP A 194 13.04 -11.85 -1.93
C TRP A 194 14.34 -12.48 -1.42
N ASP A 195 15.32 -12.65 -2.31
CA ASP A 195 16.67 -13.10 -1.97
C ASP A 195 17.66 -11.94 -2.01
N LYS A 196 18.45 -11.80 -0.95
CA LYS A 196 19.54 -10.82 -0.87
C LYS A 196 20.69 -11.22 -1.79
N PHE A 197 21.29 -10.26 -2.49
CA PHE A 197 22.45 -10.48 -3.33
C PHE A 197 23.36 -9.24 -3.39
N GLY A 198 24.60 -9.44 -3.83
CA GLY A 198 25.59 -8.37 -3.92
C GLY A 198 26.15 -7.94 -2.56
N PRO A 199 27.00 -6.90 -2.53
CA PRO A 199 27.59 -6.40 -1.30
C PRO A 199 26.54 -5.72 -0.41
N GLU A 200 26.68 -5.89 0.91
CA GLU A 200 26.02 -5.03 1.90
C GLU A 200 26.76 -3.69 1.93
N ARG A 201 26.03 -2.57 1.90
CA ARG A 201 26.55 -1.21 1.89
C ARG A 201 25.96 -0.38 3.01
N GLN A 202 26.71 0.55 3.56
CA GLN A 202 26.22 1.48 4.56
C GLN A 202 25.53 2.69 3.91
N VAL A 203 24.38 3.08 4.44
CA VAL A 203 23.72 4.34 4.07
C VAL A 203 24.50 5.50 4.70
N THR A 204 25.19 6.29 3.89
CA THR A 204 26.01 7.41 4.37
C THR A 204 25.30 8.75 4.26
N LYS A 205 24.25 8.86 3.43
CA LYS A 205 23.45 10.07 3.32
C LYS A 205 22.02 9.80 2.86
N SER A 206 21.03 10.24 3.63
CA SER A 206 19.61 10.14 3.30
C SER A 206 18.77 11.16 4.05
N ILE A 207 17.65 11.56 3.46
CA ILE A 207 16.67 12.45 4.11
C ILE A 207 15.29 11.80 3.96
N GLY A 208 14.74 11.31 5.08
CA GLY A 208 13.49 10.55 5.08
C GLY A 208 13.60 9.30 4.20
N ASN A 209 12.80 9.26 3.14
CA ASN A 209 12.78 8.17 2.16
C ASN A 209 13.63 8.42 0.90
N VAL A 210 14.40 9.51 0.86
CA VAL A 210 15.30 9.85 -0.25
C VAL A 210 16.72 9.46 0.11
N LEU A 211 17.28 8.54 -0.66
CA LEU A 211 18.64 8.03 -0.52
C LEU A 211 19.58 8.75 -1.48
N TYR A 212 20.62 9.38 -0.93
CA TYR A 212 21.63 10.10 -1.72
C TYR A 212 22.91 9.29 -1.86
N GLU A 213 23.37 8.64 -0.79
CA GLU A 213 24.69 7.99 -0.79
C GLU A 213 24.71 6.63 -0.07
N LEU A 214 25.46 5.70 -0.67
CA LEU A 214 25.85 4.41 -0.11
C LEU A 214 27.38 4.30 -0.12
N ASP A 215 27.99 4.03 1.02
CA ASP A 215 29.45 3.99 1.21
C ASP A 215 30.17 5.24 0.65
N GLY A 216 29.57 6.43 0.82
CA GLY A 216 30.11 7.70 0.31
C GLY A 216 30.06 7.86 -1.22
N ARG A 217 29.34 6.98 -1.93
CA ARG A 217 29.10 7.06 -3.37
C ARG A 217 27.64 7.39 -3.65
N ALA A 218 27.39 8.14 -4.73
CA ALA A 218 26.05 8.46 -5.17
C ALA A 218 25.20 7.19 -5.40
N ALA A 219 24.04 7.12 -4.77
CA ALA A 219 23.20 5.92 -4.73
C ALA A 219 22.65 5.58 -6.12
N LEU A 220 22.17 6.57 -6.88
CA LEU A 220 21.67 6.34 -8.23
C LEU A 220 22.77 5.81 -9.16
N GLY A 221 23.97 6.40 -9.10
CA GLY A 221 25.12 5.96 -9.89
C GLY A 221 25.50 4.50 -9.62
N LEU A 222 25.55 4.10 -8.35
CA LEU A 222 25.76 2.72 -7.93
C LEU A 222 24.67 1.77 -8.47
N TYR A 223 23.41 2.18 -8.39
CA TYR A 223 22.30 1.38 -8.89
C TYR A 223 22.39 1.18 -10.41
N LYS A 224 22.74 2.23 -11.16
CA LYS A 224 22.92 2.14 -12.61
C LYS A 224 24.06 1.20 -12.99
N GLU A 225 25.16 1.22 -12.23
CA GLU A 225 26.28 0.27 -12.41
C GLU A 225 25.81 -1.18 -12.24
N TYR A 226 24.96 -1.46 -11.24
CA TYR A 226 24.43 -2.81 -10.99
C TYR A 226 23.38 -3.27 -11.99
N LEU A 227 22.55 -2.35 -12.46
CA LEU A 227 21.49 -2.65 -13.42
C LEU A 227 22.00 -2.76 -14.86
N GLY A 228 23.15 -2.16 -15.17
CA GLY A 228 23.69 -2.10 -16.53
C GLY A 228 22.66 -1.53 -17.50
N ASP A 229 22.39 -2.25 -18.59
CA ASP A 229 21.44 -1.83 -19.62
C ASP A 229 20.01 -1.57 -19.09
N ARG A 230 19.63 -2.24 -17.99
CA ARG A 230 18.31 -2.07 -17.34
C ARG A 230 18.15 -0.73 -16.63
N ALA A 231 19.24 0.01 -16.42
CA ALA A 231 19.21 1.33 -15.80
C ALA A 231 18.34 2.34 -16.56
N SER A 232 18.25 2.21 -17.88
CA SER A 232 17.44 3.06 -18.75
C SER A 232 15.94 3.00 -18.47
N GLY A 233 15.47 1.93 -17.82
CA GLY A 233 14.06 1.73 -17.46
C GLY A 233 13.72 2.11 -16.01
N LEU A 234 14.60 2.81 -15.29
CA LEU A 234 14.27 3.31 -13.96
C LEU A 234 13.15 4.38 -14.00
N PRO A 235 12.29 4.47 -12.98
CA PRO A 235 12.28 3.65 -11.76
C PRO A 235 11.67 2.25 -11.93
N ALA A 236 10.95 1.97 -13.02
CA ALA A 236 10.21 0.73 -13.23
C ALA A 236 11.05 -0.55 -13.12
N THR A 237 12.24 -0.58 -13.74
CA THR A 237 13.16 -1.73 -13.63
C THR A 237 13.69 -1.94 -12.22
N GLY A 238 13.66 -0.90 -11.37
CA GLY A 238 14.01 -0.95 -9.95
C GLY A 238 13.06 -1.81 -9.12
N LEU A 239 11.83 -2.04 -9.57
CA LEU A 239 10.88 -2.95 -8.91
C LEU A 239 11.43 -4.37 -8.75
N LEU A 240 12.29 -4.80 -9.68
CA LEU A 240 12.91 -6.12 -9.66
C LEU A 240 14.04 -6.21 -8.63
N PHE A 241 14.50 -5.06 -8.11
CA PHE A 241 15.71 -4.93 -7.32
C PHE A 241 15.54 -4.01 -6.09
N PRO A 242 14.61 -4.30 -5.16
CA PRO A 242 14.42 -3.50 -3.95
C PRO A 242 15.60 -3.66 -2.99
N LEU A 243 15.68 -2.78 -1.98
CA LEU A 243 16.68 -2.87 -0.92
C LEU A 243 16.14 -3.61 0.30
N ALA A 244 16.95 -4.52 0.83
CA ALA A 244 16.87 -4.97 2.22
C ALA A 244 17.56 -3.93 3.10
N ILE A 245 16.84 -3.36 4.05
CA ILE A 245 17.34 -2.42 5.06
C ILE A 245 17.41 -3.11 6.41
N ARG A 246 18.53 -2.91 7.11
CA ARG A 246 18.74 -3.46 8.44
C ARG A 246 19.51 -2.48 9.34
N THR A 247 18.98 -2.28 10.53
CA THR A 247 19.47 -1.33 11.55
C THR A 247 20.75 -1.79 12.25
N SER A 248 20.95 -3.09 12.48
CA SER A 248 22.21 -3.59 13.04
C SER A 248 22.55 -5.00 12.59
N GLN A 249 23.82 -5.39 12.73
CA GLN A 249 24.25 -6.74 12.38
C GLN A 249 23.61 -7.83 13.27
N ALA A 250 23.18 -7.48 14.48
CA ALA A 250 22.62 -8.38 15.48
C ALA A 250 21.09 -8.48 15.43
N GLU A 251 20.41 -7.48 14.87
CA GLU A 251 18.95 -7.49 14.74
C GLU A 251 18.51 -8.32 13.52
N GLY A 252 17.59 -9.27 13.76
CA GLY A 252 17.05 -10.14 12.70
C GLY A 252 16.00 -9.48 11.81
N LYS A 253 15.52 -8.27 12.15
CA LYS A 253 14.46 -7.59 11.40
C LYS A 253 15.04 -6.95 10.14
N VAL A 254 14.54 -7.39 8.98
CA VAL A 254 14.88 -6.83 7.67
C VAL A 254 13.64 -6.16 7.09
N LEU A 255 13.79 -4.92 6.67
CA LEU A 255 12.74 -4.16 5.99
C LEU A 255 13.01 -4.15 4.50
N VAL A 256 11.97 -4.25 3.67
CA VAL A 256 12.08 -4.09 2.22
C VAL A 256 11.76 -2.65 1.85
N ARG A 257 12.53 -2.08 0.93
CA ARG A 257 12.33 -0.74 0.35
C ARG A 257 12.31 -0.82 -1.16
N THR A 258 11.12 -0.60 -1.71
CA THR A 258 10.88 -0.53 -3.16
C THR A 258 11.18 0.86 -3.67
N ILE A 259 11.74 0.96 -4.87
CA ILE A 259 12.05 2.22 -5.53
C ILE A 259 10.77 2.82 -6.12
N LEU A 260 10.55 4.11 -5.90
CA LEU A 260 9.40 4.87 -6.40
C LEU A 260 9.81 5.90 -7.47
N ALA A 261 10.97 6.52 -7.31
CA ALA A 261 11.47 7.54 -8.24
C ALA A 261 13.00 7.64 -8.20
N VAL A 262 13.56 8.29 -9.23
CA VAL A 262 14.98 8.62 -9.33
C VAL A 262 15.13 10.09 -9.74
N ASP A 263 16.20 10.74 -9.31
CA ASP A 263 16.54 12.11 -9.69
C ASP A 263 17.98 12.16 -10.21
N GLU A 264 18.13 12.47 -11.50
CA GLU A 264 19.42 12.57 -12.17
C GLU A 264 20.24 13.80 -11.74
N ALA A 265 19.58 14.90 -11.40
CA ALA A 265 20.27 16.14 -11.02
C ALA A 265 20.91 16.01 -9.64
N THR A 266 20.20 15.36 -8.70
CA THR A 266 20.71 15.12 -7.34
C THR A 266 21.38 13.75 -7.17
N GLN A 267 21.36 12.90 -8.20
CA GLN A 267 21.84 11.50 -8.17
C GLN A 267 21.24 10.67 -7.02
N SER A 268 19.95 10.90 -6.73
CA SER A 268 19.24 10.30 -5.60
C SER A 268 18.12 9.35 -6.03
N MET A 269 17.64 8.56 -5.08
CA MET A 269 16.58 7.57 -5.26
C MET A 269 15.54 7.69 -4.16
N THR A 270 14.26 7.70 -4.52
CA THR A 270 13.14 7.77 -3.57
C THR A 270 12.54 6.39 -3.37
N PHE A 271 12.31 6.00 -2.10
CA PHE A 271 11.82 4.68 -1.73
C PHE A 271 10.45 4.70 -1.02
N ALA A 272 9.79 3.55 -0.99
CA ALA A 272 8.55 3.31 -0.26
C ALA A 272 8.82 3.16 1.26
N GLY A 273 9.12 4.28 1.91
CA GLY A 273 9.41 4.38 3.35
C GLY A 273 10.85 4.80 3.66
N ASP A 274 11.07 5.20 4.92
CA ASP A 274 12.33 5.81 5.33
C ASP A 274 13.53 4.87 5.20
N ILE A 275 14.67 5.46 4.86
CA ILE A 275 15.99 4.84 4.85
C ILE A 275 16.87 5.64 5.80
N PRO A 276 17.01 5.23 7.08
CA PRO A 276 17.80 6.00 8.03
C PRO A 276 19.29 5.99 7.69
N GLU A 277 20.00 7.08 7.95
CA GLU A 277 21.46 7.10 7.84
C GLU A 277 22.12 6.13 8.84
N GLY A 278 23.27 5.58 8.46
CA GLY A 278 24.06 4.67 9.27
C GLY A 278 23.63 3.19 9.22
N VAL A 279 22.44 2.89 8.68
CA VAL A 279 21.95 1.51 8.51
C VAL A 279 22.62 0.82 7.32
N PHE A 280 22.43 -0.50 7.23
CA PHE A 280 22.92 -1.30 6.12
C PHE A 280 21.83 -1.57 5.09
N ALA A 281 22.20 -1.47 3.82
CA ALA A 281 21.36 -1.73 2.66
C ALA A 281 21.99 -2.81 1.78
N GLN A 282 21.17 -3.72 1.26
CA GLN A 282 21.61 -4.76 0.32
C GLN A 282 20.55 -4.99 -0.75
N LEU A 283 20.98 -5.18 -2.00
CA LEU A 283 20.06 -5.49 -3.09
C LEU A 283 19.33 -6.81 -2.84
N MET A 284 18.08 -6.87 -3.27
CA MET A 284 17.29 -8.08 -3.31
C MET A 284 16.80 -8.36 -4.73
N ARG A 285 16.52 -9.62 -5.05
CA ARG A 285 15.84 -10.02 -6.29
C ARG A 285 14.70 -10.96 -5.99
N ALA A 286 13.69 -10.95 -6.83
CA ALA A 286 12.56 -11.86 -6.70
C ALA A 286 13.02 -13.32 -6.85
N ASN A 287 12.48 -14.18 -5.99
CA ASN A 287 12.52 -15.62 -6.09
C ASN A 287 11.07 -16.09 -6.21
N PHE A 288 10.67 -16.48 -7.43
CA PHE A 288 9.29 -16.78 -7.77
C PHE A 288 8.71 -17.93 -6.93
N ASP A 289 9.50 -18.97 -6.64
CA ASP A 289 9.04 -20.08 -5.80
C ASP A 289 8.72 -19.62 -4.38
N ARG A 290 9.56 -18.74 -3.81
CA ARG A 290 9.33 -18.18 -2.47
C ARG A 290 8.19 -17.16 -2.45
N LEU A 291 7.95 -16.45 -3.55
CA LEU A 291 6.79 -15.57 -3.69
C LEU A 291 5.50 -16.40 -3.66
N ILE A 292 5.44 -17.49 -4.41
CA ILE A 292 4.27 -18.40 -4.43
C ILE A 292 4.04 -19.04 -3.06
N GLN A 293 5.09 -19.49 -2.36
CA GLN A 293 4.97 -20.02 -0.99
C GLN A 293 4.75 -18.94 0.08
N GLY A 294 4.86 -17.67 -0.29
CA GLY A 294 4.72 -16.52 0.60
C GLY A 294 3.30 -15.96 0.63
N ALA A 295 2.59 -16.06 -0.49
CA ALA A 295 1.18 -15.75 -0.65
C ALA A 295 0.28 -16.80 0.02
#